data_AF-A7EGE6-F1
#
_entry.id   AF-A7EGE6-F1
#
_cell.length_a   1.000
_cell.length_b   1.000
_cell.length_c   1.000
_cell.angle_alpha   90.00
_cell.angle_beta   90.00
_cell.angle_gamma   90.00
#
_symmetry.space_group_name_H-M   'P 1'
#
loop_
_entity.id
_entity.type
_entity.pdbx_description
1 polymer ?
#
loop_
_entity_poly.entity_id
_entity_poly.type
_entity_poly.pdbx_seq_one_letter_code
_entity_poly.pdbx_strand_id
1 'polypeptide(L)'
;MPQIPHGAQPRYAGMKKRRTILPWLSRVAEDQTTLPDTNKGAETVQDVALARIACMPPKATQSGKPIYNSDIPYKYPACVRLESLGASSDTLIGLRQWDAPEVISEQEILFGEDRSAALGIISAWRAKACTAAHVAFDVIKKTEQGIFLSKLYWNKQAADYPFD
;
A
#
# COMPACT_ATOMS: atom_id res chain seq x y z
N MET A 1 16.02 -0.66 -1.11
CA MET A 1 14.58 -0.87 -1.37
C MET A 1 14.40 -1.34 -2.80
N PRO A 2 13.48 -2.28 -3.08
CA PRO A 2 13.24 -2.78 -4.42
C PRO A 2 12.76 -1.65 -5.33
N GLN A 3 13.07 -1.75 -6.62
CA GLN A 3 12.59 -0.83 -7.62
C GLN A 3 11.06 -0.98 -7.73
N ILE A 4 10.32 0.08 -7.43
CA ILE A 4 8.87 0.10 -7.74
C ILE A 4 8.78 0.10 -9.28
N PRO A 5 8.11 -0.90 -9.91
CA PRO A 5 7.94 -0.99 -11.36
C PRO A 5 6.90 0.04 -11.83
N HIS A 6 7.22 1.31 -11.61
CA HIS A 6 6.47 2.45 -12.08
C HIS A 6 7.48 3.36 -12.77
N GLY A 7 7.12 3.90 -13.94
CA GLY A 7 7.98 4.75 -14.81
C GLY A 7 8.44 6.08 -14.21
N ALA A 8 8.54 6.20 -12.88
CA ALA A 8 8.99 7.37 -12.14
C ALA A 8 10.52 7.46 -12.01
N GLN A 9 11.26 6.44 -12.44
CA GLN A 9 12.72 6.47 -12.41
C GLN A 9 13.32 7.27 -13.58
N PRO A 10 14.48 7.91 -13.35
CA PRO A 10 15.33 8.42 -14.42
C PRO A 10 15.66 7.31 -15.43
N ARG A 11 15.45 7.56 -16.72
CA ARG A 11 15.79 6.62 -17.81
C ARG A 11 17.08 6.98 -18.54
N TYR A 12 17.63 8.15 -18.26
CA TYR A 12 18.86 8.65 -18.86
C TYR A 12 19.56 9.62 -17.90
N ALA A 13 20.87 9.81 -18.10
CA ALA A 13 21.68 10.71 -17.30
C ALA A 13 21.11 12.14 -17.35
N GLY A 14 20.92 12.77 -16.18
CA GLY A 14 20.33 14.11 -16.05
C GLY A 14 18.80 14.14 -15.89
N MET A 15 18.09 13.02 -16.07
CA MET A 15 16.65 12.97 -15.80
C MET A 15 16.38 13.00 -14.29
N LYS A 16 15.58 13.98 -13.83
CA LYS A 16 15.17 14.05 -12.43
C LYS A 16 14.22 12.89 -12.09
N LYS A 17 14.42 12.26 -10.93
CA LYS A 17 13.51 11.25 -10.40
C LYS A 17 12.14 11.89 -10.16
N ARG A 18 11.10 11.35 -10.80
CA ARG A 18 9.73 11.79 -10.54
C ARG A 18 9.28 11.16 -9.23
N ARG A 19 8.64 11.95 -8.37
CA ARG A 19 7.88 11.43 -7.23
C ARG A 19 6.43 11.40 -7.67
N THR A 20 6.02 10.36 -8.38
CA THR A 20 4.61 10.19 -8.69
C THR A 20 3.93 9.64 -7.45
N ILE A 21 3.13 10.46 -6.79
CA ILE A 21 2.07 9.99 -5.91
C ILE A 21 0.87 9.81 -6.84
N LEU A 22 0.38 8.59 -7.01
CA LEU A 22 -0.89 8.32 -7.65
C LEU A 22 -1.93 8.12 -6.53
N PRO A 23 -2.53 9.18 -5.97
CA PRO A 23 -3.61 9.01 -5.01
C PRO A 23 -4.87 8.65 -5.80
N TRP A 24 -5.07 7.36 -6.07
CA TRP A 24 -6.37 6.85 -6.49
C TRP A 24 -7.20 6.64 -5.22
N LEU A 25 -7.73 7.74 -4.69
CA LEU A 25 -8.60 7.73 -3.52
C LEU A 25 -10.05 7.69 -3.98
N SER A 26 -10.82 6.76 -3.44
CA SER A 26 -12.27 6.71 -3.60
C SER A 26 -12.92 7.19 -2.31
N ARG A 27 -13.91 8.07 -2.41
CA ARG A 27 -14.71 8.47 -1.26
C ARG A 27 -15.53 7.28 -0.77
N VAL A 28 -15.53 7.06 0.55
CA VAL A 28 -16.45 6.15 1.22
C VAL A 28 -17.78 6.89 1.44
N ALA A 29 -18.91 6.22 1.21
CA ALA A 29 -20.23 6.78 1.47
C ALA A 29 -20.46 7.02 2.97
N GLU A 30 -21.55 7.72 3.30
CA GLU A 30 -21.86 8.07 4.70
C GLU A 30 -22.12 6.85 5.59
N ASP A 31 -22.52 5.73 4.99
CA ASP A 31 -22.68 4.42 5.65
C ASP A 31 -21.34 3.74 6.03
N GLN A 32 -20.20 4.42 5.81
CA GLN A 32 -18.84 3.96 6.08
C GLN A 32 -18.44 2.66 5.38
N THR A 33 -19.24 2.18 4.41
CA THR A 33 -19.12 0.83 3.86
C THR A 33 -19.11 0.82 2.33
N THR A 34 -19.93 1.67 1.71
CA THR A 34 -20.16 1.65 0.26
C THR A 34 -19.10 2.45 -0.49
N LEU A 35 -18.57 1.88 -1.58
CA LEU A 35 -17.67 2.53 -2.53
C LEU A 35 -18.44 2.99 -3.79
N PRO A 36 -17.93 3.97 -4.56
CA PRO A 36 -18.68 4.60 -5.66
C PRO A 36 -19.18 3.65 -6.76
N ASP A 37 -18.48 2.53 -7.00
CA ASP A 37 -18.80 1.57 -8.06
C ASP A 37 -19.23 0.20 -7.50
N THR A 38 -19.73 0.14 -6.26
CA THR A 38 -20.17 -1.13 -5.64
C THR A 38 -21.29 -1.82 -6.41
N ASN A 39 -22.22 -1.04 -6.95
CA ASN A 39 -23.24 -1.56 -7.88
C ASN A 39 -22.67 -2.08 -9.22
N LYS A 40 -21.44 -1.70 -9.59
CA LYS A 40 -20.73 -2.19 -10.76
C LYS A 40 -19.72 -3.29 -10.41
N GLY A 41 -19.72 -3.77 -9.16
CA GLY A 41 -18.85 -4.84 -8.68
C GLY A 41 -17.59 -4.39 -7.93
N ALA A 42 -17.38 -3.08 -7.71
CA ALA A 42 -16.33 -2.61 -6.79
C ALA A 42 -16.76 -2.88 -5.35
N GLU A 43 -16.33 -4.00 -4.79
CA GLU A 43 -16.73 -4.53 -3.47
C GLU A 43 -16.76 -3.49 -2.33
N THR A 44 -17.28 -3.86 -1.15
CA THR A 44 -17.37 -2.92 -0.02
C THR A 44 -15.97 -2.54 0.52
N VAL A 45 -15.90 -1.51 1.36
CA VAL A 45 -14.67 -1.16 2.10
C VAL A 45 -14.11 -2.38 2.85
N GLN A 46 -14.99 -3.18 3.47
CA GLN A 46 -14.61 -4.37 4.22
C GLN A 46 -14.03 -5.46 3.32
N ASP A 47 -14.62 -5.68 2.14
CA ASP A 47 -14.12 -6.67 1.18
C ASP A 47 -12.72 -6.31 0.70
N VAL A 48 -12.49 -5.02 0.39
CA VAL A 48 -11.16 -4.52 -0.01
C VAL A 48 -10.15 -4.67 1.12
N ALA A 49 -10.56 -4.38 2.37
CA ALA A 49 -9.72 -4.55 3.54
C ALA A 49 -9.35 -6.03 3.77
N LEU A 50 -10.32 -6.95 3.63
CA LEU A 50 -10.11 -8.39 3.76
C LEU A 50 -9.19 -8.93 2.67
N ALA A 51 -9.38 -8.53 1.41
CA ALA A 51 -8.48 -8.89 0.32
C ALA A 51 -7.03 -8.46 0.62
N ARG A 52 -6.85 -7.24 1.13
CA ARG A 52 -5.54 -6.72 1.56
C ARG A 52 -4.96 -7.51 2.74
N ILE A 53 -5.75 -7.82 3.77
CA ILE A 53 -5.31 -8.64 4.91
C ILE A 53 -4.87 -10.03 4.43
N ALA A 54 -5.61 -10.62 3.50
CA ALA A 54 -5.33 -11.93 2.95
C ALA A 54 -4.12 -11.93 1.99
N CYS A 55 -3.61 -10.76 1.58
CA CYS A 55 -2.65 -10.61 0.48
C CYS A 55 -3.19 -11.22 -0.83
N MET A 56 -4.46 -11.00 -1.15
CA MET A 56 -5.13 -11.48 -2.35
C MET A 56 -5.61 -10.31 -3.22
N PRO A 57 -5.69 -10.48 -4.55
CA PRO A 57 -6.32 -9.47 -5.40
C PRO A 57 -7.81 -9.33 -5.01
N PRO A 58 -8.35 -8.09 -4.98
CA PRO A 58 -9.78 -7.89 -4.88
C PRO A 58 -10.48 -8.39 -6.15
N LYS A 59 -11.79 -8.60 -6.12
CA LYS A 59 -12.55 -9.12 -7.27
C LYS A 59 -12.54 -8.17 -8.47
N ALA A 60 -12.52 -6.87 -8.20
CA ALA A 60 -12.48 -5.82 -9.20
C ALA A 60 -11.59 -4.66 -8.73
N THR A 61 -11.23 -3.79 -9.66
CA THR A 61 -10.65 -2.49 -9.32
C THR A 61 -11.66 -1.65 -8.53
N GLN A 62 -11.16 -0.62 -7.85
CA GLN A 62 -12.00 0.35 -7.13
C GLN A 62 -12.98 1.12 -8.04
N SER A 63 -12.80 1.02 -9.37
CA SER A 63 -13.68 1.60 -10.39
C SER A 63 -14.74 0.63 -10.95
N GLY A 64 -14.85 -0.57 -10.35
CA GLY A 64 -15.75 -1.64 -10.80
C GLY A 64 -15.28 -2.35 -12.06
N LYS A 65 -14.11 -1.99 -12.58
CA LYS A 65 -13.52 -2.65 -13.75
C LYS A 65 -12.83 -3.95 -13.34
N PRO A 66 -12.94 -5.02 -14.14
CA PRO A 66 -12.16 -6.24 -13.93
C PRO A 66 -10.65 -5.96 -13.98
N ILE A 67 -9.89 -6.78 -13.26
CA ILE A 67 -8.44 -6.64 -13.14
C ILE A 67 -7.77 -7.45 -14.25
N TYR A 68 -7.29 -6.78 -15.29
CA TYR A 68 -6.65 -7.45 -16.43
C TYR A 68 -5.14 -7.65 -16.28
N ASN A 69 -4.51 -6.94 -15.33
CA ASN A 69 -3.05 -6.80 -15.29
C ASN A 69 -2.38 -7.71 -14.25
N SER A 70 -3.13 -8.57 -13.55
CA SER A 70 -2.61 -9.31 -12.40
C SER A 70 -3.37 -10.61 -12.15
N ASP A 71 -3.54 -11.43 -13.18
CA ASP A 71 -3.96 -12.82 -12.98
C ASP A 71 -2.76 -13.61 -12.44
N ILE A 72 -2.45 -13.38 -11.16
CA ILE A 72 -1.42 -14.11 -10.43
C ILE A 72 -2.15 -15.28 -9.76
N PRO A 73 -2.01 -16.54 -10.25
CA PRO A 73 -2.81 -17.67 -9.80
C PRO A 73 -2.42 -18.16 -8.40
N TYR A 74 -1.55 -17.43 -7.70
CA TYR A 74 -1.02 -17.76 -6.39
C TYR A 74 -0.77 -16.49 -5.59
N LYS A 75 -0.85 -16.63 -4.26
CA LYS A 75 -0.38 -15.59 -3.34
C LYS A 75 1.11 -15.39 -3.52
N TYR A 76 1.55 -14.17 -3.83
CA TYR A 76 2.99 -13.90 -3.95
C TYR A 76 3.69 -14.31 -2.65
N PRO A 77 4.68 -15.20 -2.71
CA PRO A 77 5.17 -15.89 -1.52
C PRO A 77 5.91 -14.97 -0.54
N ALA A 78 6.42 -13.84 -1.02
CA ALA A 78 7.02 -12.79 -0.19
C ALA A 78 6.08 -11.58 0.00
N CYS A 79 4.76 -11.79 0.09
CA CYS A 79 3.83 -10.75 0.54
C CYS A 79 3.89 -10.62 2.07
N VAL A 80 4.31 -9.45 2.56
CA VAL A 80 4.33 -9.14 3.99
C VAL A 80 3.36 -8.00 4.28
N ARG A 81 2.53 -8.19 5.30
CA ARG A 81 1.60 -7.16 5.77
C ARG A 81 2.36 -6.16 6.64
N LEU A 82 2.22 -4.88 6.32
CA LEU A 82 2.62 -3.81 7.23
C LEU A 82 1.62 -3.69 8.39
N GLU A 83 2.14 -3.50 9.59
CA GLU A 83 1.31 -3.22 10.77
C GLU A 83 0.61 -1.85 10.64
N SER A 84 -0.40 -1.62 11.49
CA SER A 84 -1.07 -0.32 11.61
C SER A 84 -0.06 0.80 11.84
N LEU A 85 -0.12 1.85 11.02
CA LEU A 85 0.78 3.01 11.13
C LEU A 85 0.17 4.18 11.88
N GLY A 86 -1.14 4.15 12.15
CA GLY A 86 -1.89 5.22 12.81
C GLY A 86 -3.38 5.10 12.46
N ALA A 87 -4.25 5.79 13.20
CA ALA A 87 -5.69 5.66 13.03
C ALA A 87 -6.13 6.14 11.63
N SER A 88 -5.60 7.27 11.17
CA SER A 88 -5.86 7.81 9.82
C SER A 88 -5.21 6.97 8.71
N SER A 89 -4.14 6.25 9.01
CA SER A 89 -3.56 5.32 8.02
C SER A 89 -4.44 4.08 7.84
N ASP A 90 -5.00 3.59 8.94
CA ASP A 90 -5.88 2.43 8.94
C ASP A 90 -7.22 2.73 8.23
N THR A 91 -7.75 3.96 8.34
CA THR A 91 -8.97 4.36 7.62
C THR A 91 -8.78 4.37 6.11
N LEU A 92 -7.62 4.84 5.64
CA LEU A 92 -7.29 4.89 4.21
C LEU A 92 -7.25 3.51 3.55
N ILE A 93 -7.15 2.43 4.34
CA ILE A 93 -7.14 1.05 3.85
C ILE A 93 -8.33 0.24 4.36
N GLY A 94 -9.34 0.89 4.94
CA GLY A 94 -10.59 0.26 5.38
C GLY A 94 -10.47 -0.60 6.65
N LEU A 95 -9.38 -0.48 7.43
CA LEU A 95 -9.22 -1.20 8.70
C LEU A 95 -9.93 -0.52 9.87
N ARG A 96 -10.29 0.75 9.72
CA ARG A 96 -11.06 1.56 10.68
C ARG A 96 -12.06 2.42 9.91
N GLN A 97 -13.17 2.76 10.55
CA GLN A 97 -14.15 3.69 10.02
C GLN A 97 -13.69 5.14 10.25
N TRP A 98 -14.14 6.07 9.40
CA TRP A 98 -13.73 7.47 9.48
C TRP A 98 -14.28 8.20 10.71
N ASP A 99 -15.36 7.69 11.29
CA ASP A 99 -16.03 8.21 12.49
C ASP A 99 -15.56 7.53 13.79
N ALA A 100 -14.58 6.63 13.73
CA ALA A 100 -14.01 6.02 14.92
C ALA A 100 -13.36 7.10 15.83
N PRO A 101 -13.56 7.06 17.15
CA PRO A 101 -13.04 8.09 18.07
C PRO A 101 -11.54 8.35 17.96
N GLU A 102 -10.73 7.31 17.73
CA GLU A 102 -9.28 7.47 17.58
C GLU A 102 -8.91 8.17 16.26
N VAL A 103 -9.73 8.01 15.23
CA VAL A 103 -9.54 8.67 13.93
C VAL A 103 -9.89 10.14 14.05
N ILE A 104 -11.04 10.45 14.66
CA ILE A 104 -11.47 11.83 14.91
C ILE A 104 -10.40 12.54 15.76
N SER A 105 -9.97 11.93 16.86
CA SER A 105 -8.95 12.51 17.74
C SER A 105 -7.62 12.76 17.02
N GLU A 106 -7.16 11.80 16.20
CA GLU A 106 -5.93 11.99 15.41
C GLU A 106 -6.08 13.11 14.38
N GLN A 107 -7.24 13.22 13.73
CA GLN A 107 -7.55 14.27 12.75
C GLN A 107 -7.66 15.66 13.37
N GLU A 108 -8.28 15.79 14.54
CA GLU A 108 -8.37 17.06 15.27
C GLU A 108 -6.99 17.63 15.58
N ILE A 109 -6.01 16.77 15.92
CA ILE A 109 -4.64 17.21 16.14
C ILE A 109 -3.93 17.52 14.81
N LEU A 110 -4.08 16.67 13.79
CA LEU A 110 -3.42 16.85 12.49
C LEU A 110 -3.89 18.11 11.75
N PHE A 111 -5.17 18.43 11.84
CA PHE A 111 -5.81 19.53 11.12
C PHE A 111 -6.15 20.73 12.01
N GLY A 112 -5.88 20.64 13.32
CA GLY A 112 -6.02 21.75 14.26
C GLY A 112 -5.01 22.87 14.06
N GLU A 113 -5.14 23.91 14.89
CA GLU A 113 -4.29 25.11 14.81
C GLU A 113 -2.87 24.87 15.33
N ASP A 114 -2.68 23.93 16.25
CA ASP A 114 -1.37 23.59 16.81
C ASP A 114 -0.51 22.79 15.81
N ARG A 115 0.27 23.55 15.03
CA ARG A 115 1.22 22.99 14.05
C ARG A 115 2.33 22.17 14.68
N SER A 116 2.70 22.44 15.94
CA SER A 116 3.74 21.69 16.64
C SER A 116 3.23 20.29 16.98
N ALA A 117 2.01 20.20 17.50
CA ALA A 117 1.35 18.92 17.78
C ALA A 117 1.17 18.09 16.49
N ALA A 118 0.68 18.70 15.41
CA ALA A 118 0.56 18.03 14.11
C ALA A 118 1.91 17.51 13.59
N LEU A 119 2.98 18.32 13.69
CA LEU A 119 4.33 17.92 13.28
C LEU A 119 4.88 16.78 14.15
N GLY A 120 4.53 16.76 15.44
CA GLY A 120 4.84 15.66 16.35
C GLY A 120 4.25 14.33 15.87
N ILE A 121 2.95 14.31 15.54
CA ILE A 121 2.28 13.13 14.97
C ILE A 121 2.94 12.70 13.66
N ILE A 122 3.17 13.63 12.73
CA ILE A 122 3.78 13.32 11.43
C ILE A 122 5.18 12.72 11.61
N SER A 123 5.97 13.25 12.54
CA SER A 123 7.33 12.77 12.79
C SER A 123 7.33 11.38 13.40
N ALA A 124 6.48 11.14 14.40
CA ALA A 124 6.29 9.82 15.00
C ALA A 124 5.81 8.79 13.95
N TRP A 125 4.83 9.17 13.13
CA TRP A 125 4.33 8.34 12.04
C TRP A 125 5.44 7.97 11.05
N ARG A 126 6.28 8.94 10.62
CA ARG A 126 7.40 8.69 9.71
C ARG A 126 8.43 7.72 10.29
N ALA A 127 8.77 7.88 11.57
CA ALA A 127 9.69 6.99 12.26
C ALA A 127 9.13 5.55 12.33
N LYS A 128 7.84 5.42 12.65
CA LYS A 128 7.13 4.13 12.68
C LYS A 128 7.08 3.49 11.30
N ALA A 129 6.70 4.24 10.27
CA ALA A 129 6.65 3.77 8.88
C ALA A 129 8.02 3.30 8.38
N CYS A 130 9.09 4.05 8.70
CA CYS A 130 10.46 3.66 8.34
C CYS A 130 10.87 2.34 9.01
N THR A 131 10.58 2.19 10.30
CA THR A 131 10.89 0.97 11.05
C THR A 131 10.10 -0.22 10.49
N ALA A 132 8.79 -0.07 10.33
CA ALA A 132 7.93 -1.12 9.78
C ALA A 132 8.35 -1.55 8.36
N ALA A 133 8.73 -0.60 7.51
CA ALA A 133 9.20 -0.89 6.16
C ALA A 133 10.52 -1.69 6.16
N HIS A 134 11.47 -1.36 7.05
CA HIS A 134 12.72 -2.14 7.15
C HIS A 134 12.46 -3.56 7.64
N VAL A 135 11.67 -3.73 8.68
CA VAL A 135 11.30 -5.06 9.20
C VAL A 135 10.60 -5.89 8.12
N ALA A 136 9.61 -5.31 7.44
CA ALA A 136 8.91 -6.01 6.36
C ALA A 136 9.86 -6.36 5.22
N PHE A 137 10.78 -5.45 4.86
CA PHE A 137 11.76 -5.69 3.80
C PHE A 137 12.71 -6.84 4.12
N ASP A 138 13.18 -6.95 5.37
CA ASP A 138 14.05 -8.05 5.78
C ASP A 138 13.32 -9.41 5.70
N VAL A 139 12.04 -9.44 6.08
CA VAL A 139 11.19 -10.65 5.93
C VAL A 139 11.00 -11.01 4.45
N ILE A 140 10.70 -10.02 3.60
CA ILE A 140 10.56 -10.22 2.15
C ILE A 140 11.85 -10.81 1.59
N LYS A 141 13.00 -10.17 1.87
CA LYS A 141 14.30 -10.59 1.34
C LYS A 141 14.65 -12.02 1.76
N LYS A 142 14.49 -12.34 3.04
CA LYS A 142 14.76 -13.69 3.56
C LYS A 142 13.84 -14.74 2.91
N THR A 143 12.56 -14.42 2.76
CA THR A 143 11.57 -15.31 2.14
C THR A 143 11.87 -15.53 0.65
N GLU A 144 12.16 -14.47 -0.11
CA GLU A 144 12.56 -14.58 -1.51
C GLU A 144 13.84 -15.40 -1.68
N GLN A 145 14.83 -15.20 -0.82
CA GLN A 145 16.07 -15.98 -0.82
C GLN A 145 15.82 -17.48 -0.63
N GLY A 146 14.93 -17.84 0.30
CA GLY A 146 14.58 -19.23 0.56
C GLY A 146 13.79 -19.90 -0.57
N ILE A 147 12.96 -19.13 -1.29
CA ILE A 147 12.02 -19.68 -2.28
C ILE A 147 12.59 -19.68 -3.69
N PHE A 148 13.23 -18.58 -4.10
CA PHE A 148 13.68 -18.40 -5.48
C PHE A 148 15.17 -18.76 -5.68
N LEU A 149 15.93 -19.01 -4.61
CA LEU A 149 17.32 -19.50 -4.65
C LEU A 149 18.19 -18.72 -5.66
N SER A 150 18.61 -19.32 -6.77
CA SER A 150 19.43 -18.63 -7.78
C SER A 150 18.68 -17.61 -8.63
N LYS A 151 17.34 -17.68 -8.70
CA LYS A 151 16.45 -16.81 -9.50
C LYS A 151 15.88 -15.61 -8.73
N LEU A 152 16.49 -15.24 -7.61
CA LEU A 152 16.02 -14.13 -6.79
C LEU A 152 16.35 -12.76 -7.41
N TYR A 153 15.46 -11.78 -7.21
CA TYR A 153 15.59 -10.40 -7.70
C TYR A 153 16.94 -9.75 -7.37
N TRP A 154 17.55 -10.14 -6.25
CA TRP A 154 18.79 -9.56 -5.73
C TRP A 154 20.07 -10.17 -6.32
N ASN A 155 19.95 -11.16 -7.21
CA ASN A 155 21.09 -11.83 -7.81
C ASN A 155 21.49 -11.07 -9.08
N LYS A 156 22.52 -10.21 -8.96
CA LYS A 156 23.05 -9.42 -10.08
C LYS A 156 23.64 -10.26 -11.22
N GLN A 157 23.90 -11.54 -10.99
CA GLN A 157 24.41 -12.48 -12.00
C GLN A 157 23.27 -13.27 -12.68
N ALA A 158 22.06 -13.29 -12.13
CA ALA A 158 20.87 -13.88 -12.75
C ALA A 158 20.24 -12.90 -13.76
N ALA A 159 21.07 -12.17 -14.50
CA ALA A 159 20.69 -11.12 -15.43
C ALA A 159 20.19 -11.69 -16.77
N ASP A 160 19.27 -12.66 -16.72
CA ASP A 160 18.34 -12.93 -17.81
C ASP A 160 16.94 -12.61 -17.26
N TYR A 161 16.63 -11.32 -17.23
CA TYR A 161 15.27 -10.84 -17.02
C TYR A 161 14.45 -11.20 -18.27
N PRO A 162 13.44 -12.08 -18.21
CA PRO A 162 12.80 -12.63 -19.40
C PRO A 162 11.57 -11.80 -19.80
N PHE A 163 11.70 -10.48 -19.91
CA PHE A 163 10.66 -9.65 -20.50
C PHE A 163 11.31 -8.78 -21.58
N ASP A 164 11.50 -9.40 -22.75
CA ASP A 164 11.42 -8.72 -24.04
C ASP A 164 9.96 -8.28 -24.30
#